data_AF-A0A2H6NCH6-F1
#
_entry.id   AF-A0A2H6NCH6-F1
#
_cell.length_a   1.000
_cell.length_b   1.000
_cell.length_c   1.000
_cell.angle_alpha   90.00
_cell.angle_beta   90.00
_cell.angle_gamma   90.00
#
_symmetry.space_group_name_H-M   'P 1'
#
loop_
_entity.id
_entity.type
_entity.pdbx_description
1 polymer ?
#
loop_
_entity_poly.entity_id
_entity_poly.type
_entity_poly.pdbx_seq_one_letter_code
_entity_poly.pdbx_strand_id
1 'polypeptide(L)'
;GIHSVVANDNSSKAVKFITQNIKLNGVEHLVTPSLSDARMLLYRKKAAKEFFDVIDLDPYGSPSGFLDAVVQCVRDGGLLCVTCTDMAVLAGKLGETCYSKYGGVSIGTTCCHEMALRIILHSLDLRANCYQRYIVPLLSVSVDFYI
;
A
#
# COMPACT_ATOMS: atom_id res chain seq x y z
N GLY A 1 4.10 -19.85 -12.06
CA GLY A 1 5.00 -18.68 -12.29
C GLY A 1 4.17 -17.41 -12.24
N ILE A 2 4.79 -16.23 -12.41
CA ILE A 2 4.05 -14.96 -12.52
C ILE A 2 3.27 -14.95 -13.83
N HIS A 3 1.96 -14.70 -13.76
CA HIS A 3 1.08 -14.70 -14.94
C HIS A 3 0.91 -13.31 -15.57
N SER A 4 0.80 -12.26 -14.76
CA SER A 4 0.67 -10.88 -15.22
C SER A 4 1.06 -9.90 -14.10
N VAL A 5 1.44 -8.68 -14.49
CA VAL A 5 1.76 -7.57 -13.59
C VAL A 5 1.05 -6.32 -14.10
N VAL A 6 0.40 -5.59 -13.20
CA VAL A 6 -0.18 -4.28 -13.51
C VAL A 6 0.66 -3.20 -12.85
N ALA A 7 1.28 -2.34 -13.67
CA ALA A 7 2.06 -1.20 -13.20
C ALA A 7 1.23 0.08 -13.38
N ASN A 8 0.73 0.66 -12.28
CA ASN A 8 -0.20 1.78 -12.30
C ASN A 8 0.44 3.08 -11.79
N ASP A 9 0.15 4.19 -12.45
CA ASP A 9 0.43 5.54 -11.93
C ASP A 9 -0.68 6.51 -12.37
N ASN A 10 -0.91 7.58 -11.61
CA ASN A 10 -1.87 8.62 -11.95
C ASN A 10 -1.27 9.70 -12.90
N SER A 11 0.05 9.74 -13.03
CA SER A 11 0.78 10.65 -13.90
C SER A 11 0.97 10.06 -15.30
N SER A 12 0.43 10.74 -16.31
CA SER A 12 0.64 10.36 -17.71
C SER A 12 2.12 10.33 -18.12
N LYS A 13 2.97 11.15 -17.48
CA LYS A 13 4.43 11.13 -17.69
C LYS A 13 5.05 9.84 -17.11
N ALA A 14 4.64 9.44 -15.91
CA ALA A 14 5.13 8.22 -15.29
C ALA A 14 4.73 6.99 -16.12
N VAL A 15 3.49 6.92 -16.59
CA VAL A 15 3.01 5.81 -17.44
C VAL A 15 3.78 5.72 -18.76
N LYS A 16 4.19 6.85 -19.35
CA LYS A 16 5.09 6.86 -20.52
C LYS A 16 6.44 6.22 -20.20
N PHE A 17 7.05 6.56 -19.05
CA PHE A 17 8.30 5.95 -18.61
C PHE A 17 8.14 4.47 -18.30
N ILE A 18 7.04 4.06 -17.63
CA ILE A 18 6.72 2.65 -17.40
C ILE A 18 6.65 1.91 -18.74
N THR A 19 5.91 2.45 -19.71
CA THR A 19 5.78 1.84 -21.05
C THR A 19 7.13 1.71 -21.77
N GLN A 20 7.99 2.72 -21.65
CA GLN A 20 9.33 2.68 -22.24
C GLN A 20 10.21 1.64 -21.55
N ASN A 21 10.20 1.59 -20.21
CA ASN A 21 10.98 0.63 -19.43
C ASN A 21 10.54 -0.81 -19.67
N ILE A 22 9.24 -1.06 -19.85
CA ILE A 22 8.71 -2.38 -20.22
C ILE A 22 9.34 -2.84 -21.54
N LYS A 23 9.37 -1.97 -22.56
CA LYS A 23 9.97 -2.26 -23.87
C LYS A 23 11.48 -2.47 -23.80
N LEU A 24 12.17 -1.64 -23.02
CA LEU A 24 13.63 -1.75 -22.84
C LEU A 24 14.03 -3.09 -22.19
N ASN A 25 13.17 -3.66 -21.34
CA ASN A 25 13.41 -4.94 -20.67
C ASN A 25 12.79 -6.16 -21.39
N GLY A 26 12.03 -5.96 -22.48
CA GLY A 26 11.40 -7.06 -23.23
C GLY A 26 10.29 -7.81 -22.47
N VAL A 27 9.62 -7.14 -21.51
CA VAL A 27 8.61 -7.74 -20.61
C VAL A 27 7.18 -7.35 -20.97
N GLU A 28 6.92 -6.94 -22.22
CA GLU A 28 5.59 -6.53 -22.73
C GLU A 28 4.54 -7.64 -22.57
N HIS A 29 4.96 -8.89 -22.59
CA HIS A 29 4.08 -10.06 -22.46
C HIS A 29 3.61 -10.30 -21.01
N LEU A 30 4.24 -9.66 -20.02
CA LEU A 30 3.94 -9.82 -18.59
C LEU A 30 3.38 -8.54 -17.96
N VAL A 31 3.94 -7.38 -18.28
CA VAL A 31 3.65 -6.12 -17.58
C VAL A 31 2.72 -5.25 -18.41
N THR A 32 1.58 -4.89 -17.84
CA THR A 32 0.62 -3.96 -18.43
C THR A 32 0.67 -2.61 -17.70
N PRO A 33 1.01 -1.51 -18.40
CA PRO A 33 0.94 -0.17 -17.82
C PRO A 33 -0.52 0.30 -17.65
N SER A 34 -0.80 1.06 -16.59
CA SER A 34 -2.13 1.62 -16.33
C SER A 34 -2.04 3.09 -15.90
N LEU A 35 -2.91 3.93 -16.47
CA LEU A 35 -3.09 5.33 -16.10
C LEU A 35 -4.38 5.50 -15.30
N SER A 36 -4.29 5.47 -13.97
CA SER A 36 -5.46 5.59 -13.09
C SER A 36 -5.10 6.03 -11.67
N ASP A 37 -6.07 6.59 -10.96
CA ASP A 37 -6.02 6.61 -9.48
C ASP A 37 -6.02 5.16 -8.99
N ALA A 38 -5.06 4.81 -8.13
CA ALA A 38 -4.87 3.44 -7.66
C ALA A 38 -6.13 2.87 -6.98
N ARG A 39 -6.90 3.68 -6.25
CA ARG A 39 -8.15 3.23 -5.61
C ARG A 39 -9.19 2.91 -6.67
N MET A 40 -9.32 3.76 -7.69
CA MET A 40 -10.26 3.52 -8.79
C MET A 40 -9.92 2.25 -9.56
N LEU A 41 -8.64 1.99 -9.81
CA LEU A 41 -8.19 0.74 -10.42
C LEU A 41 -8.57 -0.47 -9.55
N LEU A 42 -8.25 -0.45 -8.27
CA LEU A 42 -8.52 -1.54 -7.33
C LEU A 42 -10.02 -1.79 -7.16
N TYR A 43 -10.84 -0.75 -7.02
CA TYR A 43 -12.29 -0.92 -6.92
C TYR A 43 -12.91 -1.46 -8.21
N ARG A 44 -12.41 -1.05 -9.39
CA ARG A 44 -12.85 -1.64 -10.68
C ARG A 44 -12.48 -3.11 -10.78
N LYS A 45 -11.25 -3.46 -10.40
CA LYS A 45 -10.76 -4.85 -10.37
C LYS A 45 -11.57 -5.71 -9.41
N LYS A 46 -11.84 -5.21 -8.20
CA LYS A 46 -12.76 -5.84 -7.24
C LYS A 46 -14.16 -6.04 -7.84
N ALA A 47 -14.74 -5.02 -8.48
CA ALA A 47 -16.08 -5.10 -9.07
C ALA A 47 -16.14 -6.14 -10.22
N ALA A 48 -15.06 -6.28 -10.98
CA ALA A 48 -14.89 -7.31 -12.00
C ALA A 48 -14.55 -8.70 -11.44
N LYS A 49 -14.38 -8.84 -10.11
CA LYS A 49 -13.90 -10.06 -9.42
C LYS A 49 -12.50 -10.49 -9.89
N GLU A 50 -11.69 -9.53 -10.31
CA GLU A 50 -10.30 -9.72 -10.68
C GLU A 50 -9.40 -9.35 -9.50
N PHE A 51 -9.09 -10.32 -8.65
CA PHE A 51 -8.26 -10.12 -7.45
C PHE A 51 -6.77 -10.31 -7.75
N PHE A 52 -5.93 -9.57 -7.03
CA PHE A 52 -4.48 -9.70 -7.09
C PHE A 52 -3.97 -10.69 -6.04
N ASP A 53 -3.04 -11.56 -6.43
CA ASP A 53 -2.34 -12.45 -5.49
C ASP A 53 -1.32 -11.69 -4.64
N VAL A 54 -0.73 -10.63 -5.21
CA VAL A 54 0.21 -9.74 -4.53
C VAL A 54 -0.13 -8.29 -4.88
N ILE A 55 -0.19 -7.42 -3.88
CA ILE A 55 -0.31 -5.97 -4.07
C ILE A 55 0.88 -5.31 -3.36
N ASP A 56 1.59 -4.47 -4.10
CA ASP A 56 2.62 -3.59 -3.56
C ASP A 56 2.10 -2.15 -3.57
N LEU A 57 1.98 -1.56 -2.39
CA LEU A 57 1.44 -0.22 -2.17
C LEU A 57 2.55 0.69 -1.65
N ASP A 58 3.08 1.54 -2.53
CA ASP A 58 4.12 2.52 -2.22
C ASP A 58 3.64 3.96 -2.52
N PRO A 59 2.87 4.58 -1.61
CA PRO A 59 2.41 5.95 -1.75
C PRO A 59 3.41 6.94 -1.17
N TYR A 60 3.46 8.14 -1.76
CA TYR A 60 4.12 9.27 -1.11
C TYR A 60 3.34 9.70 0.14
N GLY A 61 3.94 9.49 1.31
CA GLY A 61 3.39 9.85 2.61
C GLY A 61 2.59 8.71 3.22
N SER A 62 1.27 8.88 3.31
CA SER A 62 0.38 7.99 4.06
C SER A 62 -0.32 6.97 3.15
N PRO A 63 -0.28 5.67 3.48
CA PRO A 63 -1.06 4.65 2.79
C PRO A 63 -2.55 4.64 3.19
N SER A 64 -2.95 5.38 4.22
CA SER A 64 -4.30 5.32 4.82
C SER A 64 -5.45 5.46 3.82
N GLY A 65 -5.29 6.29 2.78
CA GLY A 65 -6.31 6.50 1.75
C GLY A 65 -6.52 5.30 0.81
N PHE A 66 -5.57 4.38 0.75
CA PHE A 66 -5.57 3.23 -0.17
C PHE A 66 -5.89 1.91 0.53
N LEU A 67 -5.73 1.85 1.86
CA LEU A 67 -5.87 0.62 2.67
C LEU A 67 -7.19 -0.11 2.40
N ASP A 68 -8.28 0.64 2.33
CA ASP A 68 -9.61 0.10 2.09
C ASP A 68 -9.71 -0.65 0.74
N ALA A 69 -9.15 -0.05 -0.31
CA ALA A 69 -9.21 -0.60 -1.65
C ALA A 69 -8.29 -1.82 -1.80
N VAL A 70 -7.07 -1.77 -1.25
CA VAL A 70 -6.11 -2.90 -1.33
C VAL A 70 -6.60 -4.11 -0.55
N VAL A 71 -7.11 -3.90 0.66
CA VAL A 71 -7.68 -4.95 1.52
C VAL A 71 -8.86 -5.64 0.86
N GLN A 72 -9.60 -4.99 -0.02
CA GLN A 72 -10.73 -5.64 -0.71
C GLN A 72 -10.34 -6.27 -2.05
N CYS A 73 -9.19 -5.89 -2.61
CA CYS A 73 -8.75 -6.33 -3.94
C CYS A 73 -7.67 -7.42 -3.90
N VAL A 74 -7.02 -7.63 -2.75
CA VAL A 74 -6.09 -8.76 -2.55
C VAL A 74 -6.87 -10.06 -2.36
N ARG A 75 -6.42 -11.15 -2.99
CA ARG A 75 -7.02 -12.49 -2.84
C ARG A 75 -6.85 -13.03 -1.42
N ASP A 76 -7.70 -13.95 -1.00
CA ASP A 76 -7.48 -14.69 0.25
C ASP A 76 -6.18 -15.48 0.20
N GLY A 77 -5.36 -15.34 1.25
CA GLY A 77 -4.00 -15.88 1.28
C GLY A 77 -2.99 -15.11 0.41
N GLY A 78 -3.40 -13.99 -0.20
CA GLY A 78 -2.51 -13.11 -0.96
C GLY A 78 -1.57 -12.30 -0.08
N LEU A 79 -0.56 -11.69 -0.71
CA LEU A 79 0.44 -10.85 -0.06
C LEU A 79 0.14 -9.37 -0.27
N LEU A 80 0.21 -8.59 0.81
CA LEU A 80 0.11 -7.14 0.77
C LEU A 80 1.42 -6.55 1.31
N CYS A 81 2.13 -5.82 0.46
CA CYS A 81 3.29 -5.01 0.81
C CYS A 81 2.83 -3.56 0.91
N VAL A 82 3.13 -2.88 2.03
CA VAL A 82 2.73 -1.49 2.26
C VAL A 82 3.95 -0.73 2.73
N THR A 83 4.26 0.36 2.05
CA THR A 83 5.26 1.33 2.45
C THR A 83 4.58 2.57 3.03
N CYS A 84 5.14 3.13 4.08
CA CYS A 84 4.73 4.39 4.68
C CYS A 84 5.94 5.30 4.88
N THR A 85 5.85 6.52 4.34
CA THR A 85 6.92 7.53 4.43
C THR A 85 6.56 8.71 5.32
N ASP A 86 5.37 8.67 5.95
CA ASP A 86 4.83 9.70 6.83
C ASP A 86 5.41 9.64 8.26
N MET A 87 6.73 9.55 8.36
CA MET A 87 7.43 9.46 9.64
C MET A 87 7.28 10.71 10.50
N ALA A 88 7.03 11.87 9.89
CA ALA A 88 6.77 13.10 10.64
C ALA A 88 5.52 12.96 11.53
N VAL A 89 4.48 12.29 11.03
CA VAL A 89 3.25 12.02 11.78
C VAL A 89 3.46 10.87 12.76
N LEU A 90 4.10 9.79 12.33
CA LEU A 90 4.26 8.58 13.13
C LEU A 90 5.33 8.68 14.24
N ALA A 91 6.28 9.62 14.15
CA ALA A 91 7.32 9.84 15.14
C ALA A 91 6.87 10.68 16.36
N GLY A 92 5.57 10.91 16.56
CA GLY A 92 5.06 11.57 17.76
C GLY A 92 4.95 13.09 17.70
N LYS A 93 5.22 13.74 16.55
CA LYS A 93 5.10 15.20 16.42
C LYS A 93 3.65 15.67 16.21
N LEU A 94 2.80 14.84 15.60
CA LEU A 94 1.43 15.21 15.20
C LEU A 94 0.43 14.12 15.59
N GLY A 95 0.21 13.94 16.90
CA GLY A 95 -0.67 12.90 17.45
C GLY A 95 -2.10 12.91 16.89
N GLU A 96 -2.69 14.09 16.70
CA GLU A 96 -4.04 14.25 16.12
C GLU A 96 -4.11 13.78 14.66
N THR A 97 -3.07 14.10 13.88
CA THR A 97 -2.98 13.66 12.47
C THR A 97 -2.77 12.16 12.38
N CYS A 98 -1.96 11.60 13.29
CA CYS A 98 -1.75 10.16 13.40
C CYS A 98 -3.06 9.45 13.71
N TYR A 99 -3.85 9.97 14.64
CA TYR A 99 -5.14 9.41 15.00
C TYR A 99 -6.13 9.46 13.83
N SER A 100 -6.23 10.62 13.16
CA SER A 100 -7.13 10.79 12.01
C SER A 100 -6.79 9.86 10.84
N LYS A 101 -5.49 9.67 10.54
CA LYS A 101 -5.05 8.83 9.42
C LYS A 101 -5.08 7.33 9.74
N TYR A 102 -4.62 6.95 10.93
CA TYR A 102 -4.29 5.57 11.26
C TYR A 102 -5.12 4.95 12.38
N GLY A 103 -5.89 5.75 13.13
CA GLY A 103 -6.70 5.29 14.27
C GLY A 103 -5.89 5.06 15.56
N GLY A 104 -4.61 5.47 15.58
CA GLY A 104 -3.72 5.35 16.73
C GLY A 104 -2.98 6.65 17.01
N VAL A 105 -2.49 6.82 18.24
CA VAL A 105 -1.71 8.00 18.64
C VAL A 105 -0.25 7.61 18.79
N SER A 106 0.63 8.28 18.05
CA SER A 106 2.07 8.16 18.23
C SER A 106 2.55 8.99 19.41
N ILE A 107 3.37 8.40 20.28
CA ILE A 107 4.08 9.06 21.38
C ILE A 107 5.56 9.23 20.99
N GLY A 108 6.09 10.45 21.14
CA GLY A 108 7.51 10.74 20.90
C GLY A 108 8.40 10.04 21.93
N THR A 109 8.87 8.84 21.61
CA THR A 109 9.74 8.02 22.46
C THR A 109 10.92 7.49 21.65
N THR A 110 11.92 6.91 22.30
CA THR A 110 13.05 6.25 21.63
C THR A 110 12.62 5.03 20.81
N CYS A 111 11.45 4.47 21.08
CA CYS A 111 10.85 3.34 20.36
C CYS A 111 9.85 3.80 19.28
N CYS A 112 9.96 5.03 18.79
CA CYS A 112 8.99 5.61 17.86
C CYS A 112 8.84 4.80 16.56
N HIS A 113 9.91 4.19 16.06
CA HIS A 113 9.89 3.39 14.82
C HIS A 113 9.08 2.09 14.99
N GLU A 114 9.26 1.37 16.10
CA GLU A 114 8.49 0.16 16.38
C GLU A 114 7.01 0.50 16.65
N MET A 115 6.76 1.57 17.39
CA MET A 115 5.40 2.03 17.64
C MET A 115 4.70 2.44 16.34
N ALA A 116 5.42 3.10 15.42
CA ALA A 116 4.91 3.45 14.10
C ALA A 116 4.51 2.20 13.29
N LEU A 117 5.37 1.17 13.27
CA LEU A 117 5.04 -0.14 12.70
C LEU A 117 3.75 -0.71 13.29
N ARG A 118 3.64 -0.72 14.62
CA ARG A 118 2.44 -1.23 15.31
C ARG A 118 1.18 -0.42 14.98
N ILE A 119 1.28 0.89 14.84
CA ILE A 119 0.16 1.76 14.45
C ILE A 119 -0.29 1.44 13.02
N ILE A 120 0.64 1.27 12.07
CA ILE A 120 0.30 0.92 10.69
C ILE A 120 -0.33 -0.47 10.61
N LEU A 121 0.24 -1.46 11.29
CA LEU A 121 -0.34 -2.80 11.37
C LEU A 121 -1.74 -2.78 12.00
N HIS A 122 -1.94 -2.02 13.07
CA HIS A 122 -3.26 -1.84 13.67
C HIS A 122 -4.24 -1.18 12.69
N SER A 123 -3.80 -0.15 11.96
CA SER A 123 -4.65 0.52 10.96
C SER A 123 -5.08 -0.43 9.85
N LEU A 124 -4.14 -1.24 9.34
CA LEU A 124 -4.42 -2.28 8.34
C LEU A 124 -5.41 -3.32 8.86
N ASP A 125 -5.19 -3.84 10.07
CA ASP A 125 -6.05 -4.84 10.68
C ASP A 125 -7.47 -4.30 10.93
N LEU A 126 -7.58 -3.05 11.41
CA LEU A 126 -8.87 -2.39 11.60
C LEU A 126 -9.65 -2.25 10.29
N ARG A 127 -8.98 -1.97 9.17
CA ARG A 127 -9.60 -1.93 7.84
C ARG A 127 -9.96 -3.32 7.32
N ALA A 128 -9.12 -4.33 7.56
CA ALA A 128 -9.39 -5.72 7.22
C ALA A 128 -10.63 -6.27 7.93
N ASN A 129 -10.76 -5.97 9.22
CA ASN A 129 -11.86 -6.44 10.06
C ASN A 129 -13.23 -5.93 9.57
N CYS A 130 -13.30 -4.73 8.98
CA CYS A 130 -14.54 -4.21 8.35
C CYS A 130 -15.08 -5.11 7.23
N TYR A 131 -14.23 -5.95 6.64
CA TYR A 131 -14.56 -6.85 5.54
C TYR A 131 -14.49 -8.33 5.93
N GLN A 132 -14.54 -8.63 7.23
CA GLN A 132 -14.41 -10.00 7.77
C GLN A 132 -13.09 -10.67 7.37
N ARG A 133 -12.02 -9.88 7.25
CA ARG A 133 -10.65 -10.33 6.98
C ARG A 133 -9.75 -9.94 8.14
N TYR A 134 -8.60 -10.58 8.24
CA TYR A 134 -7.55 -10.25 9.20
C TYR A 134 -6.21 -10.22 8.46
N ILE A 135 -5.22 -9.58 9.06
CA ILE A 135 -3.85 -9.59 8.53
C ILE A 135 -2.95 -10.48 9.38
N VAL A 136 -1.92 -11.05 8.76
CA VAL A 136 -0.82 -11.72 9.46
C VAL A 136 0.47 -11.02 9.06
N PRO A 137 1.13 -10.27 9.96
CA PRO A 137 2.40 -9.64 9.65
C PRO A 137 3.47 -10.71 9.36
N LEU A 138 4.02 -10.69 8.14
CA LEU A 138 5.11 -11.60 7.75
C LEU A 138 6.49 -10.97 7.98
N LEU A 139 6.60 -9.67 7.67
CA LEU A 139 7.80 -8.87 7.82
C LEU A 139 7.40 -7.42 8.15
N SER A 140 8.19 -6.77 8.98
CA SER A 140 7.95 -5.40 9.45
C SER A 140 9.32 -4.78 9.73
N VAL A 141 9.70 -3.76 8.96
CA VAL A 141 11.04 -3.17 9.01
C VAL A 141 10.91 -1.66 9.01
N SER A 142 11.75 -0.99 9.79
CA SER A 142 11.97 0.45 9.65
C SER A 142 13.35 0.65 9.07
N VAL A 143 13.44 1.29 7.90
CA VAL A 143 14.70 1.61 7.22
C VAL A 143 14.72 3.09 6.91
N ASP A 144 15.69 3.81 7.48
CA ASP A 144 15.86 5.26 7.36
C ASP A 144 14.60 6.06 7.72
N PHE A 145 13.79 6.39 6.71
CA PHE A 145 12.56 7.19 6.82
C PHE A 145 11.30 6.45 6.33
N TYR A 146 11.44 5.15 6.06
CA TYR A 146 10.41 4.30 5.49
C TYR A 146 10.09 3.19 6.48
N ILE A 147 8.81 2.88 6.58
CA ILE A 147 8.28 1.78 7.39
C ILE A 147 7.36 0.93 6.53
#